data_AF-A0A7Y5WKG5-F1
#
_entry.id   AF-A0A7Y5WKG5-F1
#
_cell.length_a   1.000
_cell.length_b   1.000
_cell.length_c   1.000
_cell.angle_alpha   90.00
_cell.angle_beta   90.00
_cell.angle_gamma   90.00
#
_symmetry.space_group_name_H-M   'P 1'
#
loop_
_entity.id
_entity.type
_entity.pdbx_description
1 polymer ?
#
loop_
_entity_poly.entity_id
_entity_poly.type
_entity_poly.pdbx_seq_one_letter_code
_entity_poly.pdbx_strand_id
1 'polypeptide(L)'
;MINDIIGWLTDPANRADILQRLLEHLQYVFLATLVAAVLAIPAGLWVGHTGRGKFAVVNISGFARAIPTLGLLFFIVLWLGPSLTGDLAFLLPSLVVLVVLAIPPILAGTYAGIDEVDPAARDA
;
A
#
# COMPACT_ATOMS: atom_id res chain seq x y z
N MET A 1 -3.95 -11.54 31.45
CA MET A 1 -3.86 -11.20 30.01
C MET A 1 -3.51 -9.73 29.77
N ILE A 2 -4.37 -8.75 30.13
CA ILE A 2 -4.03 -7.32 29.92
C ILE A 2 -2.81 -6.88 30.74
N ASN A 3 -2.71 -7.29 32.01
CA ASN A 3 -1.56 -6.97 32.86
C ASN A 3 -0.24 -7.57 32.32
N ASP A 4 -0.31 -8.72 31.65
CA ASP A 4 0.85 -9.36 31.05
C ASP A 4 1.35 -8.60 29.83
N ILE A 5 0.43 -8.06 29.02
CA ILE A 5 0.76 -7.19 27.87
C ILE A 5 1.40 -5.89 28.35
N ILE A 6 0.83 -5.26 29.38
CA ILE A 6 1.37 -4.02 29.94
C ILE A 6 2.76 -4.28 30.54
N GLY A 7 2.93 -5.39 31.27
CA GLY A 7 4.22 -5.83 31.79
C GLY A 7 5.24 -6.01 30.66
N TRP A 8 4.88 -6.72 29.61
CA TRP A 8 5.75 -6.94 28.44
C TRP A 8 6.14 -5.63 27.74
N LEU A 9 5.19 -4.72 27.52
CA LEU A 9 5.42 -3.44 26.83
C LEU A 9 6.30 -2.48 27.64
N THR A 10 6.23 -2.55 28.97
CA THR A 10 6.96 -1.64 29.87
C THR A 10 8.31 -2.19 30.32
N ASP A 11 8.55 -3.49 30.11
CA ASP A 11 9.83 -4.13 30.40
C ASP A 11 10.97 -3.54 29.54
N PRO A 12 12.02 -2.96 30.17
CA PRO A 12 13.18 -2.46 29.46
C PRO A 12 13.89 -3.50 28.58
N ALA A 13 13.79 -4.80 28.92
CA ALA A 13 14.40 -5.89 28.14
C ALA A 13 13.81 -5.99 26.73
N ASN A 14 12.53 -5.66 26.56
CA ASN A 14 11.83 -5.77 25.27
C ASN A 14 12.01 -4.53 24.37
N ARG A 15 12.66 -3.46 24.84
CA ARG A 15 12.81 -2.22 24.06
C ARG A 15 13.53 -2.43 22.73
N ALA A 16 14.57 -3.26 22.73
CA ALA A 16 15.32 -3.56 21.52
C ALA A 16 14.44 -4.30 20.49
N ASP A 17 13.67 -5.28 20.95
CA ASP A 17 12.75 -6.05 20.10
C ASP A 17 11.64 -5.17 19.53
N ILE A 18 11.03 -4.30 20.34
CA ILE A 18 10.00 -3.36 19.89
C ILE A 18 10.58 -2.44 18.80
N LEU A 19 11.76 -1.88 19.00
CA LEU A 19 12.42 -1.03 18.01
C LEU A 19 12.74 -1.79 16.72
N GLN A 20 13.18 -3.05 16.82
CA GLN A 20 13.44 -3.89 15.66
C GLN A 20 12.15 -4.16 14.87
N ARG A 21 11.05 -4.54 15.53
CA ARG A 21 9.77 -4.79 14.87
C ARG A 21 9.18 -3.52 14.24
N LEU A 22 9.37 -2.37 14.90
CA LEU A 22 9.01 -1.08 14.32
C LEU A 22 9.81 -0.80 13.05
N LEU A 23 11.12 -1.05 13.05
CA LEU A 23 11.97 -0.82 11.89
C LEU A 23 11.58 -1.73 10.72
N GLU A 24 11.32 -3.01 10.98
CA GLU A 24 10.81 -3.94 9.98
C GLU A 24 9.48 -3.47 9.40
N HIS A 25 8.55 -3.02 10.26
CA HIS A 25 7.26 -2.48 9.80
C HIS A 25 7.46 -1.27 8.87
N LEU A 26 8.33 -0.34 9.25
CA LEU A 26 8.66 0.82 8.42
C LEU A 26 9.28 0.41 7.10
N GLN A 27 10.17 -0.59 7.08
CA GLN A 27 10.78 -1.11 5.86
C GLN A 27 9.71 -1.67 4.90
N TYR A 28 8.78 -2.50 5.39
CA TYR A 28 7.72 -3.07 4.55
C TYR A 28 6.77 -2.01 4.00
N VAL A 29 6.32 -1.08 4.86
CA VAL A 29 5.41 0.00 4.45
C VAL A 29 6.11 0.90 3.44
N PHE A 30 7.34 1.33 3.73
CA PHE A 30 8.09 2.21 2.84
C PHE A 30 8.31 1.57 1.47
N LEU A 31 8.74 0.31 1.42
CA LEU A 31 8.97 -0.39 0.17
C LEU A 31 7.67 -0.55 -0.64
N ALA A 32 6.58 -0.97 -0.01
CA ALA A 32 5.30 -1.14 -0.69
C ALA A 32 4.76 0.21 -1.21
N THR A 33 4.81 1.27 -0.40
CA THR A 33 4.39 2.61 -0.80
C THR A 33 5.25 3.16 -1.93
N LEU A 34 6.57 2.95 -1.89
CA LEU A 34 7.47 3.40 -2.95
C LEU A 34 7.13 2.73 -4.28
N VAL A 35 6.97 1.40 -4.28
CA VAL A 35 6.59 0.65 -5.48
C VAL A 35 5.22 1.10 -6.00
N ALA A 36 4.23 1.25 -5.11
CA ALA A 36 2.92 1.75 -5.49
C ALA A 36 2.97 3.18 -6.05
N ALA A 37 3.79 4.07 -5.47
CA ALA A 37 3.97 5.44 -5.94
C ALA A 37 4.59 5.50 -7.34
N VAL A 38 5.63 4.69 -7.59
CA VAL A 38 6.27 4.59 -8.91
C VAL A 38 5.28 4.18 -10.01
N LEU A 39 4.25 3.39 -9.67
CA LEU A 39 3.22 2.97 -10.62
C LEU A 39 2.04 3.95 -10.70
N ALA A 40 1.52 4.37 -9.55
CA ALA A 40 0.28 5.11 -9.42
C ALA A 40 0.45 6.61 -9.71
N ILE A 41 1.61 7.21 -9.37
CA ILE A 41 1.85 8.63 -9.63
C ILE A 41 1.91 8.90 -11.13
N PRO A 42 2.73 8.21 -11.95
CA PRO A 42 2.75 8.46 -13.39
C PRO A 42 1.40 8.23 -14.06
N ALA A 43 0.70 7.16 -13.66
CA ALA A 43 -0.64 6.88 -14.15
C ALA A 43 -1.64 7.99 -13.77
N GLY A 44 -1.58 8.49 -12.53
CA GLY A 44 -2.43 9.56 -12.01
C GLY A 44 -2.15 10.90 -12.68
N LEU A 45 -0.88 11.23 -12.93
CA LEU A 45 -0.48 12.41 -13.69
C LEU A 45 -0.99 12.35 -15.12
N TRP A 46 -0.87 11.19 -15.79
CA TRP A 46 -1.34 11.00 -17.16
C TRP A 46 -2.87 11.15 -17.26
N VAL A 47 -3.63 10.51 -16.36
CA VAL A 47 -5.10 10.65 -16.31
C VAL A 47 -5.48 12.09 -15.94
N GLY A 48 -4.75 12.68 -15.00
CA GLY A 48 -4.84 14.07 -14.59
C GLY A 48 -4.79 14.97 -15.80
N HIS A 49 -3.64 15.07 -16.48
CA HIS A 49 -3.42 15.96 -17.62
C HIS A 49 -4.31 15.68 -18.84
N THR A 50 -4.52 14.41 -19.20
CA THR A 50 -5.28 14.10 -20.43
C THR A 50 -6.80 14.17 -20.22
N GLY A 51 -7.27 14.10 -18.98
CA GLY A 51 -8.68 13.89 -18.64
C GLY A 51 -9.24 12.53 -19.10
N ARG A 52 -8.40 11.65 -19.66
CA ARG A 52 -8.79 10.33 -20.16
C ARG A 52 -8.61 9.30 -19.06
N GLY A 53 -9.64 8.51 -18.77
CA GLY A 53 -9.58 7.46 -17.74
C GLY A 53 -10.08 7.87 -16.36
N LYS A 54 -10.68 9.07 -16.20
CA LYS A 54 -11.33 9.51 -14.95
C LYS A 54 -12.30 8.46 -14.39
N PHE A 55 -13.13 7.87 -15.25
CA PHE A 55 -14.05 6.78 -14.88
C PHE A 55 -13.30 5.56 -14.34
N ALA A 56 -12.17 5.16 -14.95
CA ALA A 56 -11.38 4.03 -14.49
C ALA A 56 -10.78 4.30 -13.10
N VAL A 57 -10.20 5.49 -12.88
CA VAL A 57 -9.63 5.87 -11.57
C VAL A 57 -10.67 5.81 -10.46
N VAL A 58 -11.87 6.38 -10.69
CA VAL A 58 -12.96 6.37 -9.70
C VAL A 58 -13.43 4.94 -9.40
N ASN A 59 -13.66 4.13 -10.42
CA ASN A 59 -14.14 2.76 -10.22
C ASN A 59 -13.08 1.84 -9.60
N ILE A 60 -11.81 1.95 -10.00
CA ILE A 60 -10.72 1.19 -9.38
C ILE A 60 -10.58 1.58 -7.91
N SER A 61 -10.67 2.87 -7.60
CA SER A 61 -10.60 3.37 -6.22
C SER A 61 -11.77 2.89 -5.38
N GLY A 62 -12.99 2.86 -5.95
CA GLY A 62 -14.17 2.32 -5.30
C GLY A 62 -14.08 0.81 -5.07
N PHE A 63 -13.70 0.06 -6.11
CA PHE A 63 -13.52 -1.39 -6.06
C PHE A 63 -12.48 -1.80 -5.02
N ALA A 64 -11.32 -1.14 -5.01
CA ALA A 64 -10.25 -1.48 -4.08
C ALA A 64 -10.63 -1.29 -2.61
N ARG A 65 -11.52 -0.33 -2.30
CA ARG A 65 -12.07 -0.17 -0.94
C ARG A 65 -13.02 -1.29 -0.53
N ALA A 66 -13.61 -2.00 -1.49
CA ALA A 66 -14.45 -3.16 -1.23
C ALA A 66 -13.65 -4.45 -1.05
N ILE A 67 -12.35 -4.46 -1.40
CA ILE A 67 -11.52 -5.65 -1.27
C ILE A 67 -11.19 -5.91 0.21
N PRO A 68 -11.55 -7.08 0.76
CA PRO A 68 -11.13 -7.45 2.11
C PRO A 68 -9.64 -7.72 2.13
N THR A 69 -8.89 -6.98 2.95
CA THR A 69 -7.41 -7.08 3.02
C THR A 69 -6.94 -8.48 3.38
N LEU A 70 -7.54 -9.10 4.39
CA LEU A 70 -7.24 -10.48 4.80
C LEU A 70 -7.59 -11.49 3.69
N GLY A 71 -8.74 -11.31 3.03
CA GLY A 71 -9.16 -12.19 1.94
C GLY A 71 -8.20 -12.14 0.75
N LEU A 72 -7.77 -10.94 0.37
CA LEU A 72 -6.75 -10.74 -0.66
C LEU A 72 -5.41 -11.38 -0.25
N LEU A 73 -4.99 -11.19 1.00
CA LEU A 73 -3.77 -11.82 1.50
C LEU A 73 -3.83 -13.34 1.42
N PHE A 74 -4.91 -13.96 1.89
CA PHE A 74 -5.10 -15.41 1.76
C PHE A 74 -5.05 -15.86 0.30
N PHE A 75 -5.75 -15.15 -0.59
CA PHE A 75 -5.73 -15.47 -2.02
C PHE A 75 -4.31 -15.43 -2.60
N ILE A 76 -3.55 -14.37 -2.35
CA ILE A 76 -2.19 -14.19 -2.86
C ILE A 76 -1.24 -15.23 -2.24
N VAL A 77 -1.34 -15.51 -0.94
CA VAL A 77 -0.54 -16.56 -0.28
C VAL A 77 -0.85 -17.94 -0.85
N LEU A 78 -2.11 -18.30 -1.06
CA LEU A 78 -2.47 -19.60 -1.64
C LEU A 78 -2.05 -19.74 -3.10
N TRP A 79 -2.05 -18.62 -3.84
CA TRP A 79 -1.66 -18.60 -5.23
C TRP A 79 -0.13 -18.64 -5.43
N LEU A 80 0.62 -17.82 -4.70
CA LEU A 80 2.09 -17.74 -4.81
C LEU A 80 2.82 -18.73 -3.91
N GLY A 81 2.24 -19.13 -2.78
CA GLY A 81 2.86 -19.99 -1.77
C GLY A 81 3.42 -21.30 -2.32
N PRO A 82 2.70 -22.05 -3.16
CA PRO A 82 3.24 -23.29 -3.76
C PRO A 82 4.44 -23.06 -4.70
N SER A 83 4.59 -21.85 -5.23
CA SER A 83 5.64 -21.50 -6.20
C SER A 83 6.86 -20.83 -5.57
N LEU A 84 6.78 -20.46 -4.29
CA LEU A 84 7.83 -19.75 -3.56
C LEU A 84 8.43 -20.67 -2.49
N THR A 85 9.73 -20.52 -2.22
CA THR A 85 10.45 -21.31 -1.21
C THR A 85 11.20 -20.37 -0.25
N GLY A 86 11.30 -20.75 1.02
CA GLY A 86 11.96 -19.96 2.07
C GLY A 86 11.15 -18.74 2.52
N ASP A 87 11.83 -17.75 3.12
CA ASP A 87 11.21 -16.55 3.70
C ASP A 87 10.43 -15.72 2.68
N LEU A 88 10.80 -15.82 1.39
CA LEU A 88 10.10 -15.21 0.27
C LEU A 88 8.63 -15.63 0.17
N ALA A 89 8.27 -16.84 0.64
CA ALA A 89 6.90 -17.32 0.63
C ALA A 89 5.94 -16.51 1.52
N PHE A 90 6.47 -15.74 2.48
CA PHE A 90 5.68 -14.88 3.37
C PHE A 90 5.83 -13.39 3.02
N LEU A 91 7.03 -12.97 2.62
CA LEU A 91 7.33 -11.57 2.31
C LEU A 91 6.71 -11.11 0.99
N LEU A 92 6.77 -11.93 -0.07
CA LEU A 92 6.23 -11.54 -1.37
C LEU A 92 4.71 -11.36 -1.34
N PRO A 93 3.91 -12.30 -0.77
CA PRO A 93 2.47 -12.12 -0.73
C PRO A 93 2.02 -10.88 0.02
N SER A 94 2.64 -10.60 1.16
CA SER A 94 2.34 -9.40 1.95
C SER A 94 2.70 -8.12 1.19
N LEU A 95 3.86 -8.07 0.54
CA LEU A 95 4.28 -6.92 -0.26
C LEU A 95 3.34 -6.69 -1.46
N VAL A 96 2.96 -7.74 -2.18
CA VAL A 96 2.00 -7.65 -3.30
C VAL A 96 0.67 -7.08 -2.84
N VAL A 97 0.14 -7.57 -1.71
CA VAL A 97 -1.12 -7.07 -1.13
C VAL A 97 -1.00 -5.60 -0.75
N LEU A 98 0.08 -5.21 -0.07
CA LEU A 98 0.30 -3.83 0.34
C LEU A 98 0.40 -2.90 -0.88
N VAL A 99 1.11 -3.29 -1.94
CA VAL A 99 1.22 -2.50 -3.18
C VAL A 99 -0.14 -2.35 -3.85
N VAL A 100 -0.88 -3.46 -4.04
CA VAL A 100 -2.20 -3.45 -4.68
C VAL A 100 -3.18 -2.54 -3.93
N LEU A 101 -3.15 -2.57 -2.60
CA LEU A 101 -4.01 -1.73 -1.77
C LEU A 101 -3.57 -0.27 -1.71
N ALA A 102 -2.28 0.01 -1.87
CA ALA A 102 -1.73 1.37 -1.85
C ALA A 102 -1.91 2.13 -3.19
N ILE A 103 -1.97 1.43 -4.33
CA ILE A 103 -2.16 2.05 -5.65
C ILE A 103 -3.42 2.93 -5.73
N PRO A 104 -4.63 2.47 -5.37
CA PRO A 104 -5.85 3.25 -5.53
C PRO A 104 -5.86 4.61 -4.83
N PRO A 105 -5.52 4.74 -3.53
CA PRO A 105 -5.49 6.05 -2.87
C PRO A 105 -4.41 6.97 -3.45
N ILE A 106 -3.23 6.44 -3.83
CA ILE A 106 -2.17 7.26 -4.46
C ILE A 106 -2.62 7.75 -5.83
N LEU A 107 -3.24 6.89 -6.63
CA LEU A 107 -3.75 7.22 -7.96
C LEU A 107 -4.84 8.28 -7.88
N ALA A 108 -5.83 8.09 -7.00
CA ALA A 108 -6.91 9.03 -6.77
C ALA A 108 -6.40 10.39 -6.26
N GLY A 109 -5.46 10.38 -5.30
CA GLY A 109 -4.86 11.60 -4.77
C GLY A 109 -4.04 12.36 -5.81
N THR A 110 -3.25 11.66 -6.62
CA THR A 110 -2.45 12.27 -7.69
C THR A 110 -3.35 12.89 -8.77
N TYR A 111 -4.38 12.16 -9.19
CA TYR A 111 -5.38 12.68 -10.13
C TYR A 111 -6.10 13.93 -9.58
N ALA A 112 -6.61 13.86 -8.36
CA ALA A 112 -7.34 14.96 -7.73
C ALA A 112 -6.46 16.20 -7.58
N GLY A 113 -5.20 16.02 -7.18
CA GLY A 113 -4.26 17.14 -7.06
C GLY A 113 -3.99 17.85 -8.39
N ILE A 114 -3.97 17.14 -9.52
CA ILE A 114 -3.81 17.75 -10.85
C ILE A 114 -5.12 18.38 -11.36
N ASP A 115 -6.27 17.79 -11.02
CA ASP A 115 -7.59 18.30 -11.45
C ASP A 115 -8.00 19.57 -10.68
N GLU A 116 -7.46 19.80 -9.47
CA GLU A 116 -7.70 21.00 -8.65
C GLU A 116 -6.87 22.22 -9.08
N VAL A 117 -5.82 22.05 -9.88
CA VAL A 117 -4.99 23.15 -10.38
C VAL A 117 -5.73 23.90 -11.50
N ASP A 118 -5.53 25.23 -11.55
CA ASP A 118 -6.10 26.08 -12.60
C ASP A 118 -5.75 25.51 -14.00
N PRO A 119 -6.73 25.32 -14.90
CA PRO A 119 -6.51 24.74 -16.22
C PRO A 119 -5.46 25.50 -17.04
N ALA A 120 -5.39 26.82 -16.91
CA ALA A 120 -4.42 27.65 -17.61
C ALA A 120 -3.00 27.43 -17.09
N ALA A 121 -2.81 27.06 -15.81
CA ALA A 121 -1.52 26.71 -15.25
C ALA A 121 -1.11 25.26 -15.53
N ARG A 122 -2.09 24.37 -15.74
CA ARG A 122 -1.86 22.94 -15.99
C ARG A 122 -1.40 22.64 -17.41
N ASP A 123 -1.84 23.43 -18.39
CA ASP A 123 -1.61 23.22 -19.82
C ASP A 123 -0.70 24.30 -20.47
N ALA A 124 -0.12 25.22 -19.68
CA ALA A 124 0.85 26.24 -20.13
C ALA A 124 2.22 25.65 -20.48
#